data_AF-A0A1T2A2S8-F1
#
_entry.id   AF-A0A1T2A2S8-F1
#
_cell.length_a   1.000
_cell.length_b   1.000
_cell.length_c   1.000
_cell.angle_alpha   90.00
_cell.angle_beta   90.00
_cell.angle_gamma   90.00
#
_symmetry.space_group_name_H-M   'P 1'
#
loop_
_entity.id
_entity.type
_entity.pdbx_description
1 polymer ?
#
loop_
_entity_poly.entity_id
_entity_poly.type
_entity_poly.pdbx_seq_one_letter_code
_entity_poly.pdbx_strand_id
1 'polypeptide(L)'
;MRKAEIRTYKSGAAISFPIEFKTIFKEHFPSAKWKPETKEWHVSTRAAVHLKQFEEAVNKAIEIRLEREERILAVKEIEKLEFKLKKVASEYNSFEKEVEGLAAAREQIAAARIELAARQDQLAAIKAERRAAAEMVRAERESVHAIVSSVVDVDEIERARSEMRKVMKVPKAWASEQYLDAETRLRDLYAELKKAGIASEAIASALRANKNRPDRDFRLLELDLDFSVT
;
A
#
# COMPACT_ATOMS: atom_id res chain seq x y z
N MET A 1 37.27 -8.89 -51.89
CA MET A 1 38.14 -9.96 -52.43
C MET A 1 38.65 -9.51 -53.80
N ARG A 2 39.92 -9.73 -54.18
CA ARG A 2 40.43 -9.31 -55.51
C ARG A 2 39.98 -10.28 -56.60
N LYS A 3 39.51 -9.77 -57.74
CA LYS A 3 39.16 -10.57 -58.92
C LYS A 3 40.43 -11.16 -59.56
N ALA A 4 40.25 -12.23 -60.33
CA ALA A 4 41.27 -12.71 -61.24
C ALA A 4 41.38 -11.75 -62.43
N GLU A 5 42.61 -11.41 -62.81
CA GLU A 5 42.91 -10.46 -63.89
C GLU A 5 44.00 -11.03 -64.81
N ILE A 6 43.71 -11.11 -66.11
CA ILE A 6 44.67 -11.52 -67.14
C ILE A 6 45.38 -10.31 -67.75
N ARG A 7 46.70 -10.44 -67.96
CA ARG A 7 47.53 -9.54 -68.77
C ARG A 7 48.17 -10.29 -69.92
N THR A 8 48.10 -9.73 -71.14
CA THR A 8 48.69 -10.35 -72.34
C THR A 8 50.06 -9.75 -72.65
N TYR A 9 51.01 -10.60 -73.05
CA TYR A 9 52.37 -10.22 -73.39
C TYR A 9 52.76 -10.83 -74.76
N LYS A 10 53.77 -10.27 -75.42
CA LYS A 10 54.27 -10.81 -76.71
C LYS A 10 54.73 -12.28 -76.62
N SER A 11 55.15 -12.73 -75.44
CA SER A 11 55.66 -14.09 -75.19
C SER A 11 54.66 -15.04 -74.52
N GLY A 12 53.42 -14.62 -74.25
CA GLY A 12 52.44 -15.41 -73.49
C GLY A 12 51.36 -14.59 -72.81
N ALA A 13 50.67 -15.17 -71.83
CA ALA A 13 49.72 -14.47 -70.98
C ALA A 13 50.10 -14.65 -69.51
N ALA A 14 49.67 -13.74 -68.64
CA ALA A 14 49.82 -13.90 -67.21
C ALA A 14 48.49 -13.63 -66.50
N ILE A 15 48.32 -14.21 -65.32
CA ILE A 15 47.13 -14.01 -64.49
C ILE A 15 47.53 -13.74 -63.04
N SER A 16 46.78 -12.87 -62.37
CA SER A 16 46.79 -12.73 -60.91
C SER A 16 45.43 -13.13 -60.37
N PHE A 17 45.39 -13.83 -59.22
CA PHE A 17 44.14 -14.30 -58.59
C PHE A 17 44.37 -14.58 -57.09
N PRO A 18 43.32 -14.71 -56.26
CA PRO A 18 43.46 -15.02 -54.84
C PRO A 18 44.20 -16.33 -54.57
N ILE A 19 45.06 -16.37 -53.55
CA ILE A 19 45.95 -17.50 -53.26
C ILE A 19 45.23 -18.84 -53.07
N GLU A 20 43.96 -18.82 -52.67
CA GLU A 20 43.10 -19.98 -52.47
C GLU A 20 42.93 -20.82 -53.75
N PHE A 21 42.99 -20.18 -54.93
CA PHE A 21 42.89 -20.87 -56.22
C PHE A 21 44.24 -21.38 -56.74
N LYS A 22 45.35 -21.21 -56.01
CA LYS A 22 46.71 -21.57 -56.46
C LYS A 22 46.87 -23.05 -56.75
N THR A 23 46.30 -23.92 -55.91
CA THR A 23 46.41 -25.37 -56.08
C THR A 23 45.70 -25.82 -57.35
N ILE A 24 44.44 -25.39 -57.50
CA ILE A 24 43.61 -25.65 -58.69
C ILE A 24 44.26 -25.06 -59.96
N PHE A 25 44.81 -23.85 -59.88
CA PHE A 25 45.55 -23.23 -60.98
C PHE A 25 46.76 -24.06 -61.41
N LYS A 26 47.57 -24.56 -60.47
CA LYS A 26 48.74 -25.39 -60.79
C LYS A 26 48.38 -26.75 -61.38
N GLU A 27 47.22 -27.30 -61.01
CA GLU A 27 46.70 -28.53 -61.62
C GLU A 27 46.34 -28.32 -63.09
N HIS A 28 45.67 -27.20 -63.42
CA HIS A 28 45.31 -26.86 -64.80
C HIS A 28 46.48 -26.32 -65.63
N PHE A 29 47.47 -25.68 -65.00
CA PHE A 29 48.62 -25.05 -65.65
C PHE A 29 49.96 -25.47 -64.99
N PRO A 30 50.37 -26.74 -65.11
CA PRO A 30 51.57 -27.25 -64.43
C PRO A 30 52.87 -26.61 -64.93
N SER A 31 52.88 -26.12 -66.16
CA SER A 31 54.02 -25.42 -66.78
C SER A 31 54.05 -23.91 -66.49
N ALA A 32 53.09 -23.39 -65.72
CA ALA A 32 53.04 -21.98 -65.37
C ALA A 32 54.23 -21.57 -64.49
N LYS A 33 54.83 -20.41 -64.77
CA LYS A 33 55.94 -19.87 -63.99
C LYS A 33 55.48 -18.68 -63.17
N TRP A 34 55.71 -18.74 -61.86
CA TRP A 34 55.47 -17.61 -60.96
C TRP A 34 56.51 -16.50 -61.19
N LYS A 35 56.05 -15.26 -61.33
CA LYS A 35 56.93 -14.09 -61.29
C LYS A 35 56.70 -13.30 -60.00
N PRO A 36 57.69 -13.26 -59.08
CA PRO A 36 57.54 -12.60 -57.79
C PRO A 36 57.37 -11.07 -57.91
N GLU A 37 58.04 -10.47 -58.89
CA GLU A 37 58.11 -9.02 -59.10
C GLU A 37 56.74 -8.41 -59.41
N THR A 38 55.97 -9.06 -60.28
CA THR A 38 54.62 -8.62 -60.69
C THR A 38 53.51 -9.35 -59.95
N LYS A 39 53.84 -10.38 -59.16
CA LYS A 39 52.89 -11.26 -58.46
C LYS A 39 51.86 -11.90 -59.42
N GLU A 40 52.36 -12.38 -60.56
CA GLU A 40 51.56 -12.98 -61.63
C GLU A 40 52.11 -14.36 -62.04
N TRP A 41 51.22 -15.24 -62.46
CA TRP A 41 51.57 -16.53 -63.06
C TRP A 41 51.60 -16.42 -64.57
N HIS A 42 52.75 -16.71 -65.19
CA HIS A 42 52.92 -16.68 -66.64
C HIS A 42 52.67 -18.04 -67.27
N VAL A 43 51.90 -18.06 -68.36
CA VAL A 43 51.62 -19.23 -69.19
C VAL A 43 51.99 -18.96 -70.65
N SER A 44 52.19 -20.04 -71.41
CA SER A 44 52.49 -19.94 -72.84
C SER A 44 51.31 -19.37 -73.64
N THR A 45 51.58 -18.85 -74.84
CA THR A 45 50.56 -18.36 -75.77
C THR A 45 49.49 -19.39 -76.11
N ARG A 46 49.84 -20.69 -76.17
CA ARG A 46 48.90 -21.78 -76.45
C ARG A 46 47.88 -22.01 -75.32
N ALA A 47 48.21 -21.61 -74.08
CA ALA A 47 47.36 -21.78 -72.91
C ALA A 47 46.47 -20.55 -72.64
N ALA A 48 46.58 -19.48 -73.43
CA ALA A 48 45.87 -18.22 -73.19
C ALA A 48 44.33 -18.35 -73.25
N VAL A 49 43.79 -19.25 -74.06
CA VAL A 49 42.33 -19.50 -74.14
C VAL A 49 41.83 -20.17 -72.87
N HIS A 50 42.51 -21.22 -72.40
CA HIS A 50 42.17 -21.90 -71.14
C HIS A 50 42.38 -20.97 -69.94
N LEU A 51 43.36 -20.04 -70.01
CA LEU A 51 43.58 -19.05 -68.98
C LEU A 51 42.36 -18.13 -68.80
N LYS A 52 41.73 -17.70 -69.90
CA LYS A 52 40.48 -16.90 -69.87
C LYS A 52 39.32 -17.67 -69.26
N GLN A 53 39.17 -18.95 -69.62
CA GLN A 53 38.14 -19.81 -69.00
C GLN A 53 38.37 -19.98 -67.50
N PHE A 54 39.64 -20.10 -67.08
CA PHE A 54 40.01 -20.15 -65.67
C PHE A 54 39.72 -18.83 -64.95
N GLU A 55 40.05 -17.68 -65.53
CA GLU A 55 39.72 -16.35 -65.00
C GLU A 55 38.22 -16.18 -64.80
N GLU A 56 37.41 -16.55 -65.79
CA GLU A 56 35.96 -16.47 -65.72
C GLU A 56 35.40 -17.38 -64.61
N ALA A 57 35.88 -18.63 -64.52
CA ALA A 57 35.47 -19.57 -63.49
C ALA A 57 35.84 -19.08 -62.08
N VAL A 58 37.06 -18.54 -61.90
CA VAL A 58 37.51 -17.98 -60.63
C VAL A 58 36.71 -16.74 -60.25
N ASN A 59 36.47 -15.83 -61.19
CA ASN A 59 35.67 -14.63 -60.94
C ASN A 59 34.23 -14.96 -60.57
N LYS A 60 33.62 -15.95 -61.24
CA LYS A 60 32.29 -16.46 -60.89
C LYS A 60 32.26 -17.09 -59.51
N ALA A 61 33.28 -17.88 -59.15
CA ALA A 61 33.39 -18.48 -57.82
C ALA A 61 33.53 -17.41 -56.71
N ILE A 62 34.28 -16.34 -56.98
CA ILE A 62 34.42 -15.19 -56.07
C ILE A 62 33.09 -14.46 -55.89
N GLU A 63 32.35 -14.22 -56.97
CA GLU A 63 31.03 -13.55 -56.94
C GLU A 63 30.01 -14.35 -56.12
N ILE A 64 29.88 -15.66 -56.39
CA ILE A 64 28.99 -16.55 -55.62
C ILE A 64 29.34 -16.53 -54.13
N ARG A 65 30.63 -16.47 -53.79
CA ARG A 65 31.08 -16.39 -52.40
C ARG A 65 30.71 -15.06 -51.76
N LEU A 66 30.94 -13.94 -52.45
CA LEU A 66 30.58 -12.61 -51.94
C LEU A 66 29.07 -12.51 -51.70
N GLU A 67 28.24 -12.95 -52.64
CA GLU A 67 26.79 -12.98 -52.46
C GLU A 67 26.38 -13.84 -51.26
N ARG A 68 27.04 -14.99 -51.04
CA ARG A 68 26.78 -15.83 -49.88
C ARG A 68 27.18 -15.14 -48.58
N GLU A 69 28.34 -14.50 -48.54
CA GLU A 69 28.82 -13.75 -47.37
C GLU A 69 27.86 -12.59 -47.04
N GLU A 70 27.41 -11.83 -48.05
CA GLU A 70 26.41 -10.77 -47.90
C GLU A 70 25.08 -11.28 -47.37
N ARG A 71 24.56 -12.40 -47.91
CA ARG A 71 23.34 -13.05 -47.39
C ARG A 71 23.49 -13.47 -45.93
N ILE A 72 24.64 -14.04 -45.55
CA ILE A 72 24.90 -14.43 -44.17
C ILE A 72 24.93 -13.20 -43.25
N LEU A 73 25.57 -12.12 -43.67
CA LEU A 73 25.60 -10.87 -42.90
C LEU A 73 24.21 -10.25 -42.76
N ALA A 74 23.41 -10.24 -43.83
CA ALA A 74 22.04 -9.75 -43.80
C ALA A 74 21.17 -10.56 -42.83
N VAL A 75 21.25 -11.90 -42.86
CA VAL A 75 20.53 -12.77 -41.91
C VAL A 75 20.92 -12.47 -40.47
N LYS A 76 22.22 -12.32 -40.19
CA LYS A 76 22.70 -11.99 -38.83
C LYS A 76 22.17 -10.64 -38.34
N GLU A 77 22.09 -9.63 -39.21
CA GLU A 77 21.54 -8.33 -38.81
C GLU A 77 20.02 -8.41 -38.60
N ILE A 78 19.29 -9.18 -39.41
CA ILE A 78 17.87 -9.46 -39.19
C ILE A 78 17.65 -10.13 -37.83
N GLU A 79 18.39 -11.20 -37.51
CA GLU A 79 18.29 -11.89 -36.22
C GLU A 79 18.55 -10.95 -35.03
N LYS A 80 19.54 -10.07 -35.17
CA LYS A 80 19.87 -9.05 -34.16
C LYS A 80 18.74 -8.02 -33.99
N LEU A 81 18.14 -7.57 -35.09
CA LEU A 81 17.02 -6.64 -35.06
C LEU A 81 15.77 -7.29 -34.48
N GLU A 82 15.46 -8.53 -34.85
CA GLU A 82 14.34 -9.29 -34.29
C GLU A 82 14.51 -9.50 -32.78
N PHE A 83 15.72 -9.80 -32.33
CA PHE A 83 16.01 -9.92 -30.89
C PHE A 83 15.76 -8.60 -30.16
N LYS A 84 16.24 -7.48 -30.71
CA LYS A 84 15.99 -6.14 -30.14
C LYS A 84 14.50 -5.81 -30.13
N LEU A 85 13.78 -6.12 -31.21
CA LEU A 85 12.34 -5.87 -31.32
C LEU A 85 11.57 -6.66 -30.26
N LYS A 86 11.89 -7.94 -30.07
CA LYS A 86 11.29 -8.78 -29.01
C LYS A 86 11.54 -8.20 -27.62
N LYS A 87 12.76 -7.72 -27.36
CA LYS A 87 13.10 -7.09 -26.08
C LYS A 87 12.25 -5.83 -25.84
N VAL A 88 12.21 -4.92 -26.81
CA VAL A 88 11.42 -3.67 -26.71
C VAL A 88 9.93 -3.98 -26.57
N ALA A 89 9.40 -4.95 -27.31
CA ALA A 89 7.99 -5.35 -27.19
C ALA A 89 7.66 -5.88 -25.79
N SER A 90 8.57 -6.67 -25.19
CA SER A 90 8.39 -7.15 -23.82
C SER A 90 8.42 -6.01 -22.81
N GLU A 91 9.33 -5.05 -22.97
CA GLU A 91 9.42 -3.87 -22.10
C GLU A 91 8.18 -2.99 -22.23
N TYR A 92 7.72 -2.74 -23.46
CA TYR A 92 6.49 -1.99 -23.75
C TYR A 92 5.28 -2.62 -23.06
N ASN A 93 5.09 -3.94 -23.23
CA ASN A 93 3.96 -4.64 -22.61
C ASN A 93 4.02 -4.63 -21.07
N SER A 94 5.22 -4.62 -20.48
CA SER A 94 5.39 -4.48 -19.03
C SER A 94 4.95 -3.09 -18.57
N PHE A 95 5.45 -2.04 -19.22
CA PHE A 95 5.12 -0.66 -18.87
C PHE A 95 3.64 -0.33 -19.11
N GLU A 96 3.03 -0.85 -20.16
CA GLU A 96 1.59 -0.68 -20.42
C GLU A 96 0.75 -1.22 -19.25
N LYS A 97 1.06 -2.43 -18.77
CA LYS A 97 0.39 -3.03 -17.59
C LYS A 97 0.65 -2.24 -16.31
N GLU A 98 1.85 -1.72 -16.12
CA GLU A 98 2.17 -0.89 -14.96
C GLU A 98 1.36 0.42 -14.97
N VAL A 99 1.22 1.05 -16.15
CA VAL A 99 0.41 2.27 -16.30
C VAL A 99 -1.06 1.99 -16.01
N GLU A 100 -1.62 0.90 -16.52
CA GLU A 100 -2.98 0.47 -16.18
C GLU A 100 -3.16 0.23 -14.68
N GLY A 101 -2.20 -0.47 -14.05
CA GLY A 101 -2.21 -0.72 -12.61
C GLY A 101 -2.16 0.58 -11.78
N LEU A 102 -1.34 1.54 -12.21
CA LEU A 102 -1.25 2.85 -11.55
C LEU A 102 -2.53 3.68 -11.73
N ALA A 103 -3.18 3.61 -12.89
CA ALA A 103 -4.46 4.26 -13.12
C ALA A 103 -5.55 3.72 -12.17
N ALA A 104 -5.67 2.39 -12.08
CA ALA A 104 -6.61 1.74 -11.15
C ALA A 104 -6.31 2.09 -9.69
N ALA A 105 -5.03 2.09 -9.28
CA ALA A 105 -4.64 2.48 -7.92
C ALA A 105 -5.01 3.93 -7.62
N ARG A 106 -4.84 4.85 -8.59
CA ARG A 106 -5.20 6.26 -8.44
C ARG A 106 -6.71 6.44 -8.24
N GLU A 107 -7.53 5.70 -8.98
CA GLU A 107 -8.99 5.73 -8.82
C GLU A 107 -9.41 5.22 -7.43
N GLN A 108 -8.81 4.11 -6.97
CA GLN A 108 -9.07 3.59 -5.62
C GLN A 108 -8.68 4.58 -4.52
N ILE A 109 -7.53 5.25 -4.66
CA ILE A 109 -7.11 6.30 -3.71
C ILE A 109 -8.10 7.47 -3.73
N ALA A 110 -8.59 7.88 -4.89
CA ALA A 110 -9.58 8.95 -5.00
C ALA A 110 -10.90 8.58 -4.31
N ALA A 111 -11.41 7.37 -4.55
CA ALA A 111 -12.61 6.86 -3.89
C ALA A 111 -12.45 6.78 -2.36
N ALA A 112 -11.32 6.24 -1.88
CA ALA A 112 -11.03 6.15 -0.45
C ALA A 112 -10.94 7.53 0.22
N ARG A 113 -10.42 8.55 -0.47
CA ARG A 113 -10.39 9.93 0.03
C ARG A 113 -11.79 10.53 0.18
N ILE A 114 -12.67 10.28 -0.79
CA ILE A 114 -14.07 10.74 -0.74
C ILE A 114 -14.79 10.07 0.42
N GLU A 115 -14.63 8.76 0.60
CA GLU A 115 -15.25 8.04 1.71
C GLU A 115 -14.71 8.54 3.07
N LEU A 116 -13.39 8.73 3.20
CA LEU A 116 -12.80 9.26 4.43
C LEU A 116 -13.39 10.62 4.81
N ALA A 117 -13.52 11.55 3.84
CA ALA A 117 -14.12 12.86 4.08
C ALA A 117 -15.58 12.73 4.56
N ALA A 118 -16.38 11.89 3.89
CA ALA A 118 -17.77 11.65 4.29
C ALA A 118 -17.88 11.06 5.71
N ARG A 119 -16.98 10.15 6.09
CA ARG A 119 -16.94 9.58 7.45
C ARG A 119 -16.52 10.62 8.49
N GLN A 120 -15.59 11.52 8.16
CA GLN A 120 -15.20 12.61 9.04
C GLN A 120 -16.35 13.59 9.29
N ASP A 121 -17.11 13.92 8.25
CA ASP A 121 -18.29 14.79 8.37
C ASP A 121 -19.38 14.13 9.24
N GLN A 122 -19.67 12.84 9.01
CA GLN A 122 -20.59 12.07 9.84
C GLN A 122 -20.15 12.04 11.30
N LEU A 123 -18.85 11.82 11.55
CA LEU A 123 -18.30 11.82 12.91
C LEU A 123 -18.42 13.20 13.57
N ALA A 124 -18.20 14.28 12.82
CA ALA A 124 -18.35 15.64 13.33
C ALA A 124 -19.81 15.93 13.74
N ALA A 125 -20.78 15.51 12.91
CA ALA A 125 -22.21 15.62 13.22
C ALA A 125 -22.58 14.86 14.50
N ILE A 126 -22.17 13.60 14.62
CA ILE A 126 -22.44 12.77 15.81
C ILE A 126 -21.78 13.36 17.07
N LYS A 127 -20.57 13.92 16.96
CA LYS A 127 -19.91 14.60 18.08
C LYS A 127 -20.69 15.84 18.52
N ALA A 128 -21.23 16.61 17.58
CA ALA A 128 -22.05 17.78 17.88
C ALA A 128 -23.36 17.37 18.58
N GLU A 129 -24.04 16.34 18.07
CA GLU A 129 -25.26 15.79 18.68
C GLU A 129 -25.00 15.27 20.09
N ARG A 130 -23.93 14.48 20.28
CA ARG A 130 -23.52 14.00 21.61
C ARG A 130 -23.27 15.16 22.58
N ARG A 131 -22.61 16.23 22.12
CA ARG A 131 -22.36 17.40 22.95
C ARG A 131 -23.66 18.11 23.34
N ALA A 132 -24.57 18.31 22.38
CA ALA A 132 -25.87 18.91 22.65
C ALA A 132 -26.68 18.07 23.66
N ALA A 133 -26.74 16.75 23.48
CA ALA A 133 -27.40 15.85 24.40
C ALA A 133 -26.78 15.88 25.81
N ALA A 134 -25.45 15.93 25.90
CA ALA A 134 -24.76 16.03 27.19
C ALA A 134 -25.06 17.34 27.92
N GLU A 135 -25.10 18.47 27.20
CA GLU A 135 -25.49 19.76 27.77
C GLU A 135 -26.96 19.77 28.21
N MET A 136 -27.87 19.15 27.45
CA MET A 136 -29.28 19.01 27.86
C MET A 136 -29.41 18.19 29.15
N VAL A 137 -28.73 17.04 29.24
CA VAL A 137 -28.74 16.22 30.46
C VAL A 137 -28.15 16.98 31.64
N ARG A 138 -27.09 17.75 31.42
CA ARG A 138 -26.48 18.59 32.45
C ARG A 138 -27.45 19.69 32.92
N ALA A 139 -28.07 20.41 31.99
CA ALA A 139 -29.04 21.45 32.31
C ALA A 139 -30.26 20.90 33.06
N GLU A 140 -30.76 19.72 32.66
CA GLU A 140 -31.86 19.04 33.37
C GLU A 140 -31.44 18.64 34.80
N ARG A 141 -30.22 18.12 34.97
CA ARG A 141 -29.68 17.81 36.31
C ARG A 141 -29.54 19.05 37.18
N GLU A 142 -29.03 20.15 36.62
CA GLU A 142 -28.91 21.43 37.33
C GLU A 142 -30.30 21.97 37.71
N SER A 143 -31.29 21.82 36.84
CA SER A 143 -32.70 22.18 37.10
C SER A 143 -33.29 21.36 38.25
N VAL A 144 -33.18 20.02 38.19
CA VAL A 144 -33.64 19.13 39.27
C VAL A 144 -32.95 19.48 40.59
N HIS A 145 -31.62 19.68 40.57
CA HIS A 145 -30.87 20.07 41.75
C HIS A 145 -31.37 21.40 42.33
N ALA A 146 -31.65 22.40 41.49
CA ALA A 146 -32.20 23.69 41.93
C ALA A 146 -33.59 23.55 42.56
N ILE A 147 -34.47 22.73 41.97
CA ILE A 147 -35.80 22.43 42.53
C ILE A 147 -35.66 21.79 43.92
N VAL A 148 -34.84 20.75 44.04
CA VAL A 148 -34.61 20.05 45.32
C VAL A 148 -34.04 20.99 46.36
N SER A 149 -33.01 21.78 46.00
CA SER A 149 -32.34 22.74 46.89
C SER A 149 -33.25 23.88 47.35
N SER A 150 -34.33 24.16 46.61
CA SER A 150 -35.35 25.15 47.01
C SER A 150 -36.29 24.62 48.10
N VAL A 151 -36.39 23.30 48.25
CA VAL A 151 -37.25 22.65 49.24
C VAL A 151 -36.46 22.30 50.50
N VAL A 152 -35.25 21.76 50.34
CA VAL A 152 -34.41 21.26 51.44
C VAL A 152 -32.92 21.54 51.20
N ASP A 153 -32.14 21.60 52.28
CA ASP A 153 -30.67 21.59 52.20
C ASP A 153 -30.17 20.16 51.90
N VAL A 154 -29.68 19.97 50.68
CA VAL A 154 -29.14 18.68 50.21
C VAL A 154 -27.88 18.27 51.00
N ASP A 155 -27.05 19.23 51.41
CA ASP A 155 -25.88 18.94 52.25
C ASP A 155 -26.32 18.50 53.65
N GLU A 156 -27.46 18.97 54.14
CA GLU A 156 -28.03 18.51 55.40
C GLU A 156 -28.53 17.06 55.31
N ILE A 157 -29.16 16.67 54.20
CA ILE A 157 -29.53 15.27 53.94
C ILE A 157 -28.28 14.38 54.00
N GLU A 158 -27.22 14.75 53.29
CA GLU A 158 -26.01 13.92 53.24
C GLU A 158 -25.26 13.91 54.58
N ARG A 159 -25.26 15.01 55.33
CA ARG A 159 -24.74 15.06 56.70
C ARG A 159 -25.50 14.10 57.63
N ALA A 160 -26.83 14.11 57.60
CA ALA A 160 -27.64 13.20 58.40
C ALA A 160 -27.37 11.72 58.04
N ARG A 161 -27.31 11.40 56.74
CA ARG A 161 -26.95 10.05 56.26
C ARG A 161 -25.54 9.64 56.68
N SER A 162 -24.59 10.56 56.59
CA SER A 162 -23.20 10.32 57.00
C SER A 162 -23.07 10.06 58.49
N GLU A 163 -23.78 10.81 59.34
CA GLU A 163 -23.80 10.55 60.78
C GLU A 163 -24.44 9.20 61.09
N MET A 164 -25.57 8.84 60.44
CA MET A 164 -26.13 7.49 60.55
C MET A 164 -25.10 6.41 60.20
N ARG A 165 -24.36 6.53 59.08
CA ARG A 165 -23.30 5.58 58.69
C ARG A 165 -22.22 5.46 59.75
N LYS A 166 -21.74 6.59 60.25
CA LYS A 166 -20.63 6.68 61.19
C LYS A 166 -20.94 6.00 62.52
N VAL A 167 -22.15 6.15 63.05
CA VAL A 167 -22.52 5.64 64.38
C VAL A 167 -23.23 4.28 64.35
N MET A 168 -23.65 3.78 63.18
CA MET A 168 -24.41 2.54 63.04
C MET A 168 -23.71 1.33 63.68
N LYS A 169 -22.40 1.20 63.48
CA LYS A 169 -21.59 0.07 63.97
C LYS A 169 -21.08 0.26 65.40
N VAL A 170 -21.46 1.34 66.08
CA VAL A 170 -20.93 1.70 67.40
C VAL A 170 -21.87 1.21 68.51
N PRO A 171 -21.44 0.28 69.38
CA PRO A 171 -22.27 -0.31 70.43
C PRO A 171 -22.21 0.54 71.71
N LYS A 172 -22.59 1.81 71.62
CA LYS A 172 -22.64 2.75 72.75
C LYS A 172 -24.00 3.45 72.80
N ALA A 173 -24.46 3.78 74.00
CA ALA A 173 -25.75 4.47 74.20
C ALA A 173 -25.79 5.83 73.46
N TRP A 174 -24.74 6.65 73.60
CA TRP A 174 -24.61 7.93 72.90
C TRP A 174 -24.66 7.79 71.38
N ALA A 175 -24.16 6.66 70.83
CA ALA A 175 -24.19 6.40 69.40
C ALA A 175 -25.59 6.00 68.91
N SER A 176 -26.39 5.36 69.77
CA SER A 176 -27.81 5.12 69.49
C SER A 176 -28.61 6.41 69.49
N GLU A 177 -28.35 7.31 70.43
CA GLU A 177 -28.97 8.63 70.49
C GLU A 177 -28.63 9.45 69.24
N GLN A 178 -27.35 9.56 68.88
CA GLN A 178 -26.92 10.26 67.66
C GLN A 178 -27.50 9.66 66.37
N TYR A 179 -27.67 8.33 66.31
CA TYR A 179 -28.31 7.70 65.15
C TYR A 179 -29.78 8.12 65.05
N LEU A 180 -30.51 8.09 66.17
CA LEU A 180 -31.93 8.45 66.22
C LEU A 180 -32.14 9.93 65.91
N ASP A 181 -31.26 10.80 66.37
CA ASP A 181 -31.28 12.24 66.04
C ASP A 181 -31.08 12.46 64.54
N ALA A 182 -30.06 11.81 63.95
CA ALA A 182 -29.80 11.90 62.51
C ALA A 182 -30.94 11.30 61.66
N GLU A 183 -31.50 10.16 62.09
CA GLU A 183 -32.64 9.52 61.44
C GLU A 183 -33.89 10.40 61.53
N THR A 184 -34.14 11.03 62.68
CA THR A 184 -35.26 11.97 62.87
C THR A 184 -35.11 13.16 61.96
N ARG A 185 -33.92 13.77 61.90
CA ARG A 185 -33.68 14.89 60.99
C ARG A 185 -33.86 14.50 59.53
N LEU A 186 -33.35 13.33 59.13
CA LEU A 186 -33.53 12.80 57.78
C LEU A 186 -35.01 12.55 57.45
N ARG A 187 -35.81 12.11 58.44
CA ARG A 187 -37.25 11.90 58.29
C ARG A 187 -38.00 13.22 58.07
N ASP A 188 -37.64 14.28 58.77
CA ASP A 188 -38.23 15.61 58.61
C ASP A 188 -37.94 16.16 57.20
N LEU A 189 -36.67 16.11 56.78
CA LEU A 189 -36.24 16.50 55.43
C LEU A 189 -36.97 15.69 54.34
N TYR A 190 -37.14 14.38 54.55
CA TYR A 190 -37.87 13.53 53.62
C TYR A 190 -39.37 13.87 53.56
N ALA A 191 -39.97 14.27 54.69
CA ALA A 191 -41.36 14.70 54.73
C ALA A 191 -41.57 16.02 53.96
N GLU A 192 -40.62 16.95 54.05
CA GLU A 192 -40.61 18.20 53.27
C GLU A 192 -40.52 17.94 51.76
N LEU A 193 -39.58 17.08 51.34
CA LEU A 193 -39.47 16.62 49.96
C LEU A 193 -40.76 15.99 49.45
N LYS A 194 -41.35 15.08 50.24
CA LYS A 194 -42.60 14.41 49.87
C LYS A 194 -43.78 15.38 49.76
N LYS A 195 -43.84 16.40 50.61
CA LYS A 195 -44.86 17.46 50.53
C LYS A 195 -44.72 18.29 49.25
N ALA A 196 -43.50 18.44 48.75
CA ALA A 196 -43.20 19.08 47.47
C ALA A 196 -43.32 18.13 46.26
N GLY A 197 -43.77 16.89 46.44
CA GLY A 197 -43.89 15.90 45.36
C GLY A 197 -42.57 15.28 44.90
N ILE A 198 -41.50 15.45 45.67
CA ILE A 198 -40.16 14.93 45.35
C ILE A 198 -39.95 13.61 46.10
N ALA A 199 -39.58 12.57 45.37
CA ALA A 199 -39.22 11.27 45.91
C ALA A 199 -37.70 11.04 45.81
N SER A 200 -37.16 10.25 46.76
CA SER A 200 -35.76 9.81 46.78
C SER A 200 -35.68 8.40 47.35
N GLU A 201 -35.23 7.44 46.54
CA GLU A 201 -35.12 6.05 46.99
C GLU A 201 -33.95 5.88 47.96
N ALA A 202 -32.86 6.64 47.77
CA ALA A 202 -31.73 6.66 48.69
C ALA A 202 -32.14 7.09 50.11
N ILE A 203 -32.98 8.12 50.25
CA ILE A 203 -33.49 8.57 51.56
C ILE A 203 -34.48 7.56 52.13
N ALA A 204 -35.41 7.05 51.31
CA ALA A 204 -36.38 6.04 51.73
C ALA A 204 -35.69 4.75 52.24
N SER A 205 -34.63 4.32 51.56
CA SER A 205 -33.80 3.18 51.96
C SER A 205 -33.02 3.46 53.24
N ALA A 206 -32.43 4.66 53.37
CA ALA A 206 -31.74 5.06 54.59
C ALA A 206 -32.65 5.05 55.83
N LEU A 207 -33.90 5.52 55.69
CA LEU A 207 -34.91 5.50 56.76
C LEU A 207 -35.43 4.09 57.11
N ARG A 208 -35.19 3.09 56.25
CA ARG A 208 -35.47 1.67 56.55
C ARG A 208 -34.31 0.96 57.25
N ALA A 209 -33.12 1.58 57.28
CA ALA A 209 -31.93 0.96 57.82
C ALA A 209 -32.06 0.76 59.35
N ASN A 210 -31.89 -0.47 59.80
CA ASN A 210 -31.94 -0.80 61.22
C ASN A 210 -30.54 -0.72 61.83
N LYS A 211 -30.33 0.20 62.78
CA LYS A 211 -29.07 0.33 63.53
C LYS A 211 -28.57 -0.99 64.12
N ASN A 212 -29.47 -1.87 64.56
CA ASN A 212 -29.13 -3.15 65.19
C ASN A 212 -28.77 -4.25 64.18
N ARG A 213 -28.81 -3.96 62.86
CA ARG A 213 -28.47 -4.90 61.77
C ARG A 213 -27.50 -4.28 60.77
N PRO A 214 -26.31 -3.81 61.21
CA PRO A 214 -25.33 -3.19 60.31
C PRO A 214 -24.77 -4.17 59.27
N ASP A 215 -24.82 -5.48 59.51
CA ASP A 215 -24.46 -6.53 58.56
C ASP A 215 -25.34 -6.51 57.30
N ARG A 216 -26.62 -6.20 57.47
CA ARG A 216 -27.62 -6.20 56.40
C ARG A 216 -27.88 -4.79 55.84
N ASP A 217 -28.02 -3.81 56.73
CA ASP A 217 -28.65 -2.53 56.40
C ASP A 217 -27.65 -1.39 56.14
N PHE A 218 -26.35 -1.59 56.43
CA PHE A 218 -25.34 -0.55 56.24
C PHE A 218 -25.24 -0.07 54.78
N ARG A 219 -25.41 -0.98 53.82
CA ARG A 219 -25.40 -0.64 52.38
C ARG A 219 -26.56 0.26 51.95
N LEU A 220 -27.67 0.26 52.68
CA LEU A 220 -28.81 1.14 52.38
C LEU A 220 -28.47 2.62 52.60
N LEU A 221 -27.45 2.89 53.43
CA LEU A 221 -26.95 4.24 53.68
C LEU A 221 -25.90 4.69 52.66
N GLU A 222 -25.42 3.80 51.78
CA GLU A 222 -24.37 4.07 50.78
C GLU A 222 -24.91 4.37 49.39
N LEU A 223 -26.24 4.33 49.19
CA LEU A 223 -26.84 4.65 47.89
C LEU A 223 -26.54 6.10 47.48
N ASP A 224 -26.31 6.33 46.20
CA ASP A 224 -26.16 7.69 45.67
C ASP A 224 -27.50 8.44 45.79
N LEU A 225 -27.45 9.71 46.21
CA LEU A 225 -28.66 10.53 46.31
C LEU A 225 -29.28 10.71 44.93
N ASP A 226 -30.49 10.18 44.78
CA ASP A 226 -31.36 10.34 43.63
C ASP A 226 -32.60 11.15 44.01
N PHE A 227 -33.07 11.99 43.09
CA PHE A 227 -34.31 12.74 43.26
C PHE A 227 -35.14 12.63 41.99
N SER A 228 -36.42 12.30 42.16
CA SER A 228 -37.41 12.30 41.08
C SER A 228 -38.57 13.19 41.47
N VAL A 229 -38.96 14.11 40.58
CA VAL A 229 -40.18 14.90 40.73
C VAL A 229 -41.35 14.07 40.21
N THR A 230 -42.38 13.89 41.03
CA THR A 230 -43.57 13.08 40.71
C THR A 230 -44.72 13.94 40.21
#